data_AF-A0A9D8G013-F1
#
_entry.id   AF-A0A9D8G013-F1
#
_cell.length_a   1.000
_cell.length_b   1.000
_cell.length_c   1.000
_cell.angle_alpha   90.00
_cell.angle_beta   90.00
_cell.angle_gamma   90.00
#
_symmetry.space_group_name_H-M   'P 1'
#
loop_
_entity.id
_entity.type
_entity.pdbx_description
1 polymer ?
#
loop_
_entity_poly.entity_id
_entity_poly.type
_entity_poly.pdbx_seq_one_letter_code
_entity_poly.pdbx_strand_id
1 'polypeptide(L)'
;MKIWKKANRPERAESSAGKPRKGRRIPMAKAIRILVAATLALAVLISLLFWWGARNDDPGPPTTRTTETTRFIATNAAKLDYKVHLTPNILYETSVLDAGGIYFSKLIDYIDTTASYEFSADQSAQLSGKYSVTAILEGDNIPQKKFPIVLGTPEGSLSFDHSAKLDYVVHLKPNSLYTTTTLGPGEQYFANIVDHVAVSASYALQTSRLSQSTGVYEVVALVRAEGYWEKSQTLVPKTIFDASARSTAFSQPFDIDIEAFRQLAENVNDELGINTRKLELLIQFNINLHGKTEDTDAHDVLMSSMTIPLGTSVFTITGDLSEQKSGLFEPETAGAQQISFSSTGKGTTYTQNFRIDLTPYRETV
;
A
#
# COMPACT_ATOMS: atom_id res chain seq x y z
N MET A 1 52.26 -35.05 -25.35
CA MET A 1 53.23 -35.45 -26.39
C MET A 1 54.23 -36.40 -25.74
N LYS A 2 54.16 -37.69 -26.10
CA LYS A 2 55.17 -38.71 -25.80
C LYS A 2 56.50 -38.36 -26.49
N ILE A 3 57.52 -39.17 -26.22
CA ILE A 3 58.76 -39.42 -26.99
C ILE A 3 59.98 -38.79 -26.31
N TRP A 4 61.10 -39.45 -25.99
CA TRP A 4 61.60 -40.85 -25.95
C TRP A 4 63.11 -40.72 -25.66
N LYS A 5 63.74 -41.75 -25.10
CA LYS A 5 64.91 -42.48 -25.66
C LYS A 5 65.34 -43.55 -24.64
N LYS A 6 65.17 -44.86 -24.93
CA LYS A 6 66.11 -45.76 -25.67
C LYS A 6 67.52 -45.73 -25.08
N ALA A 7 68.27 -46.82 -24.92
CA ALA A 7 68.12 -48.26 -25.13
C ALA A 7 69.46 -48.89 -24.69
N ASN A 8 69.48 -50.15 -24.27
CA ASN A 8 70.29 -51.16 -24.97
C ASN A 8 70.03 -52.59 -24.47
N ARG A 9 69.79 -53.43 -25.48
CA ARG A 9 69.79 -54.91 -25.57
C ARG A 9 71.25 -55.44 -25.46
N PRO A 10 71.57 -56.76 -25.58
CA PRO A 10 70.75 -57.92 -25.99
C PRO A 10 70.97 -59.25 -25.21
N GLU A 11 70.08 -60.23 -25.50
CA GLU A 11 70.32 -61.68 -25.76
C GLU A 11 71.03 -62.58 -24.71
N ARG A 12 70.82 -63.91 -24.62
CA ARG A 12 69.93 -64.94 -25.19
C ARG A 12 70.40 -66.28 -24.59
N ALA A 13 69.46 -67.20 -24.30
CA ALA A 13 69.64 -68.67 -24.16
C ALA A 13 70.63 -69.15 -23.07
N GLU A 14 70.57 -70.33 -22.45
CA GLU A 14 69.76 -71.54 -22.55
C GLU A 14 70.07 -72.39 -21.29
N SER A 15 69.12 -73.24 -20.90
CA SER A 15 69.31 -74.61 -20.38
C SER A 15 70.56 -74.98 -19.54
N SER A 16 70.34 -75.47 -18.31
CA SER A 16 70.73 -76.85 -17.92
C SER A 16 70.57 -77.12 -16.42
N ALA A 17 70.14 -78.34 -16.12
CA ALA A 17 69.78 -78.92 -14.84
C ALA A 17 70.88 -78.96 -13.74
N GLY A 18 70.45 -78.97 -12.47
CA GLY A 18 71.29 -79.26 -11.30
C GLY A 18 70.52 -79.55 -10.01
N LYS A 19 70.59 -80.82 -9.56
CA LYS A 19 69.99 -81.52 -8.40
C LYS A 19 69.72 -80.73 -7.08
N PRO A 20 68.73 -81.17 -6.26
CA PRO A 20 68.49 -80.59 -4.93
C PRO A 20 69.57 -81.01 -3.92
N ARG A 21 70.14 -80.04 -3.19
CA ARG A 21 71.02 -80.28 -2.03
C ARG A 21 70.28 -80.02 -0.71
N LYS A 22 70.22 -81.10 0.09
CA LYS A 22 69.91 -81.24 1.52
C LYS A 22 70.02 -79.94 2.34
N GLY A 23 68.92 -79.55 2.99
CA GLY A 23 68.86 -78.42 3.93
C GLY A 23 69.76 -78.63 5.15
N ARG A 24 70.65 -77.66 5.38
CA ARG A 24 71.57 -77.62 6.51
C ARG A 24 70.88 -76.87 7.66
N ARG A 25 70.61 -77.56 8.78
CA ARG A 25 70.15 -76.93 10.02
C ARG A 25 71.26 -76.01 10.54
N ILE A 26 70.98 -74.72 10.67
CA ILE A 26 71.91 -73.73 11.24
C ILE A 26 71.79 -73.80 12.78
N PRO A 27 72.89 -74.00 13.53
CA PRO A 27 72.87 -73.94 14.98
C PRO A 27 72.74 -72.47 15.43
N MET A 28 71.57 -72.08 15.92
CA MET A 28 71.35 -70.73 16.47
C MET A 28 72.00 -70.57 17.84
N ALA A 29 72.76 -69.49 18.01
CA ALA A 29 73.34 -69.04 19.29
C ALA A 29 72.24 -68.72 20.32
N LYS A 30 72.51 -68.95 21.61
CA LYS A 30 71.53 -68.80 22.71
C LYS A 30 70.84 -67.41 22.74
N ALA A 31 71.53 -66.34 22.35
CA ALA A 31 70.97 -64.98 22.27
C ALA A 31 69.83 -64.85 21.25
N ILE A 32 69.90 -65.58 20.13
CA ILE A 32 68.86 -65.54 19.09
C ILE A 32 67.60 -66.27 19.55
N ARG A 33 67.73 -67.31 20.37
CA ARG A 33 66.57 -68.02 20.95
C ARG A 33 65.79 -67.13 21.93
N ILE A 34 66.49 -66.30 22.70
CA ILE A 34 65.86 -65.34 23.62
C ILE A 34 65.15 -64.24 22.83
N LEU A 35 65.76 -63.72 21.76
CA LEU A 35 65.14 -62.73 20.89
C LEU A 35 63.87 -63.26 20.22
N VAL A 36 63.92 -64.49 19.68
CA VAL A 36 62.78 -65.15 19.04
C VAL A 36 61.65 -65.42 20.05
N ALA A 37 61.99 -65.88 21.26
CA ALA A 37 61.01 -66.10 22.33
C ALA A 37 60.36 -64.79 22.79
N ALA A 38 61.12 -63.69 22.91
CA ALA A 38 60.59 -62.38 23.26
C ALA A 38 59.66 -61.83 22.18
N THR A 39 59.99 -61.99 20.89
CA THR A 39 59.10 -61.57 19.79
C THR A 39 57.81 -62.39 19.75
N LEU A 40 57.87 -63.69 20.04
CA LEU A 40 56.67 -64.54 20.13
C LEU A 40 55.80 -64.14 21.32
N ALA A 41 56.39 -63.86 22.48
CA ALA A 41 55.65 -63.40 23.65
C ALA A 41 54.94 -62.06 23.40
N LEU A 42 55.61 -61.12 22.71
CA LEU A 42 55.02 -59.84 22.33
C LEU A 42 53.87 -60.01 21.34
N ALA A 43 54.00 -60.89 20.36
CA ALA A 43 52.93 -61.19 19.41
C ALA A 43 51.70 -61.81 20.09
N VAL A 44 51.90 -62.68 21.09
CA VAL A 44 50.82 -63.23 21.90
C VAL A 44 50.14 -62.14 22.74
N LEU A 45 50.92 -61.20 23.29
CA LEU A 45 50.39 -60.11 24.10
C LEU A 45 49.56 -59.12 23.27
N ILE A 46 50.01 -58.79 22.05
CA ILE A 46 49.25 -57.98 21.09
C ILE A 46 47.98 -58.70 20.66
N SER A 47 48.05 -60.02 20.43
CA SER A 47 46.87 -60.82 20.09
C SER A 47 45.85 -60.85 21.23
N LEU A 48 46.30 -60.92 22.49
CA LEU A 48 45.43 -60.86 23.66
C LEU A 48 44.79 -59.48 23.85
N LEU A 49 45.52 -58.39 23.60
CA LEU A 49 44.96 -57.03 23.64
C LEU A 49 43.92 -56.81 22.54
N PHE A 50 44.17 -57.33 21.34
CA PHE A 50 43.20 -57.28 20.25
C PHE A 50 41.94 -58.11 20.56
N TRP A 51 42.12 -59.27 21.18
CA TRP A 51 41.02 -60.11 21.64
C TRP A 51 40.24 -59.49 22.80
N TRP A 52 40.90 -58.73 23.67
CA TRP A 52 40.25 -57.99 24.76
C TRP A 52 39.45 -56.78 24.26
N GLY A 53 39.98 -56.02 23.30
CA GLY A 53 39.24 -54.93 22.64
C GLY A 53 38.01 -55.44 21.89
N ALA A 54 38.15 -56.52 21.12
CA ALA A 54 37.05 -57.10 20.35
C ALA A 54 35.95 -57.76 21.21
N ARG A 55 36.20 -58.05 22.48
CA ARG A 55 35.21 -58.67 23.38
C ARG A 55 34.41 -57.64 24.20
N ASN A 56 34.92 -56.42 24.34
CA ASN A 56 34.25 -55.33 25.04
C ASN A 56 33.42 -54.44 24.11
N ASP A 57 33.68 -54.48 22.80
CA ASP A 57 32.84 -53.88 21.78
C ASP A 57 31.85 -54.92 21.25
N ASP A 58 30.83 -55.26 22.05
CA ASP A 58 29.61 -55.87 21.52
C ASP A 58 28.74 -54.73 20.96
N PRO A 59 28.66 -54.53 19.62
CA PRO A 59 27.62 -53.69 19.08
C PRO A 59 26.32 -54.44 19.37
N GLY A 60 25.61 -54.01 20.41
CA GLY A 60 24.29 -54.56 20.76
C GLY A 60 23.41 -54.67 19.51
N PRO A 61 22.39 -55.54 19.55
CA PRO A 61 21.57 -55.87 18.37
C PRO A 61 21.18 -54.58 17.65
N PRO A 62 21.24 -54.53 16.30
CA PRO A 62 20.96 -53.32 15.56
C PRO A 62 19.60 -52.82 16.03
N THR A 63 19.60 -51.73 16.77
CA THR A 63 18.37 -51.08 17.19
C THR A 63 17.70 -50.62 15.91
N THR A 64 16.79 -51.42 15.38
CA THR A 64 15.78 -50.95 14.45
C THR A 64 15.05 -49.85 15.18
N ARG A 65 15.50 -48.61 14.98
CA ARG A 65 14.69 -47.44 15.22
C ARG A 65 13.55 -47.56 14.22
N THR A 66 12.46 -48.19 14.65
CA THR A 66 11.16 -47.88 14.09
C THR A 66 10.92 -46.41 14.41
N THR A 67 11.39 -45.53 13.53
CA THR A 67 10.86 -44.17 13.49
C THR A 67 9.42 -44.33 13.07
N GLU A 68 8.51 -44.43 14.05
CA GLU A 68 7.14 -43.99 13.84
C GLU A 68 7.27 -42.55 13.34
N THR A 69 7.17 -42.37 12.02
CA THR A 69 7.03 -41.03 11.47
C THR A 69 5.63 -40.64 11.86
N THR A 70 5.49 -39.91 12.96
CA THR A 70 4.24 -39.29 13.36
C THR A 70 3.82 -38.41 12.18
N ARG A 71 2.93 -38.92 11.34
CA ARG A 71 2.45 -38.23 10.16
C ARG A 71 1.55 -37.12 10.68
N PHE A 72 2.06 -35.90 10.72
CA PHE A 72 1.25 -34.71 11.01
C PHE A 72 0.37 -34.43 9.80
N ILE A 73 -0.94 -34.67 9.93
CA ILE A 73 -1.92 -34.44 8.86
C ILE A 73 -2.62 -33.13 9.17
N ALA A 74 -2.37 -32.13 8.34
CA ALA A 74 -3.01 -30.83 8.44
C ALA A 74 -3.74 -30.48 7.14
N THR A 75 -4.90 -29.86 7.29
CA THR A 75 -5.68 -29.27 6.20
C THR A 75 -5.84 -27.78 6.47
N ASN A 76 -5.67 -26.98 5.43
CA ASN A 76 -5.95 -25.55 5.48
C ASN A 76 -6.85 -25.11 4.33
N ALA A 77 -7.68 -24.10 4.58
CA ALA A 77 -8.55 -23.50 3.58
C ALA A 77 -8.59 -21.99 3.81
N ALA A 78 -8.38 -21.22 2.74
CA ALA A 78 -8.62 -19.78 2.74
C ALA A 78 -9.91 -19.50 1.96
N LYS A 79 -10.78 -18.67 2.51
CA LYS A 79 -11.99 -18.19 1.85
C LYS A 79 -11.98 -16.66 1.88
N LEU A 80 -12.38 -16.05 0.77
CA LEU A 80 -12.61 -14.62 0.65
C LEU A 80 -14.07 -14.42 0.25
N ASP A 81 -14.79 -13.61 1.00
CA ASP A 81 -16.16 -13.19 0.72
C ASP A 81 -16.20 -11.66 0.66
N TYR A 82 -17.10 -11.08 -0.14
CA TYR A 82 -17.21 -9.63 -0.23
C TYR A 82 -18.61 -9.14 -0.59
N LYS A 83 -18.90 -7.90 -0.19
CA LYS A 83 -20.09 -7.14 -0.56
C LYS A 83 -19.67 -5.80 -1.14
N VAL A 84 -20.34 -5.37 -2.20
CA VAL A 84 -20.05 -4.12 -2.91
C VAL A 84 -21.09 -3.10 -2.51
N HIS A 85 -20.65 -2.01 -1.87
CA HIS A 85 -21.49 -0.90 -1.46
C HIS A 85 -21.48 0.18 -2.54
N LEU A 86 -22.66 0.68 -2.88
CA LEU A 86 -22.84 1.63 -3.97
C LEU A 86 -23.09 3.05 -3.46
N THR A 87 -22.56 4.04 -4.17
CA THR A 87 -23.02 5.42 -4.03
C THR A 87 -24.48 5.52 -4.51
N PRO A 88 -25.29 6.47 -3.99
CA PRO A 88 -26.67 6.67 -4.45
C PRO A 88 -26.75 6.80 -5.97
N ASN A 89 -27.54 5.95 -6.61
CA ASN A 89 -27.61 5.89 -8.07
C ASN A 89 -28.99 5.38 -8.54
N ILE A 90 -29.30 5.62 -9.82
CA ILE A 90 -30.59 5.26 -10.43
C ILE A 90 -30.62 3.84 -11.02
N LEU A 91 -29.48 3.16 -11.08
CA LEU A 91 -29.34 1.88 -11.79
C LEU A 91 -29.65 0.68 -10.90
N TYR A 92 -29.42 0.81 -9.59
CA TYR A 92 -29.63 -0.26 -8.61
C TYR A 92 -30.62 0.20 -7.55
N GLU A 93 -31.62 -0.65 -7.28
CA GLU A 93 -32.61 -0.41 -6.21
C GLU A 93 -32.02 -0.62 -4.80
N THR A 94 -30.91 -1.35 -4.70
CA THR A 94 -30.20 -1.63 -3.44
C THR A 94 -28.86 -0.91 -3.40
N SER A 95 -28.44 -0.49 -2.20
CA SER A 95 -27.13 0.13 -1.95
C SER A 95 -26.01 -0.88 -1.71
N VAL A 96 -26.31 -2.19 -1.73
CA VAL A 96 -25.36 -3.28 -1.50
C VAL A 96 -25.62 -4.41 -2.48
N LEU A 97 -24.55 -4.91 -3.11
CA LEU A 97 -24.55 -6.03 -4.04
C LEU A 97 -23.66 -7.17 -3.51
N ASP A 98 -24.06 -8.42 -3.77
CA ASP A 98 -23.28 -9.60 -3.41
C ASP A 98 -22.12 -9.86 -4.38
N ALA A 99 -21.15 -10.67 -3.95
CA ALA A 99 -19.94 -11.04 -4.70
C ALA A 99 -20.22 -11.75 -6.04
N GLY A 100 -19.27 -11.60 -6.96
CA GLY A 100 -19.21 -12.34 -8.23
C GLY A 100 -19.96 -11.70 -9.40
N GLY A 101 -20.47 -10.48 -9.22
CA GLY A 101 -21.15 -9.71 -10.26
C GLY A 101 -20.22 -8.85 -11.11
N ILE A 102 -20.79 -8.24 -12.15
CA ILE A 102 -20.16 -7.15 -12.89
C ILE A 102 -20.61 -5.83 -12.26
N TYR A 103 -19.64 -4.99 -11.91
CA TYR A 103 -19.90 -3.72 -11.22
C TYR A 103 -19.35 -2.54 -12.03
N PHE A 104 -20.07 -1.42 -12.00
CA PHE A 104 -19.58 -0.17 -12.56
C PHE A 104 -18.75 0.57 -11.51
N SER A 105 -17.44 0.67 -11.70
CA SER A 105 -16.49 1.27 -10.74
C SER A 105 -16.89 2.66 -10.24
N LYS A 106 -17.50 3.49 -11.10
CA LYS A 106 -17.98 4.83 -10.74
C LYS A 106 -19.12 4.84 -9.72
N LEU A 107 -19.84 3.73 -9.58
CA LEU A 107 -20.98 3.58 -8.68
C LEU A 107 -20.60 2.88 -7.38
N ILE A 108 -19.37 2.36 -7.25
CA ILE A 108 -18.91 1.65 -6.04
C ILE A 108 -18.36 2.66 -5.04
N ASP A 109 -19.03 2.83 -3.89
CA ASP A 109 -18.49 3.56 -2.74
C ASP A 109 -17.30 2.80 -2.14
N TYR A 110 -17.56 1.56 -1.69
CA TYR A 110 -16.53 0.69 -1.13
C TYR A 110 -16.84 -0.80 -1.29
N ILE A 111 -15.84 -1.65 -1.09
CA ILE A 111 -16.02 -3.10 -1.03
C ILE A 111 -15.72 -3.57 0.39
N ASP A 112 -16.72 -4.15 1.04
CA ASP A 112 -16.59 -4.80 2.35
C ASP A 112 -16.16 -6.24 2.14
N THR A 113 -15.02 -6.64 2.69
CA THR A 113 -14.40 -7.94 2.42
C THR A 113 -14.13 -8.70 3.72
N THR A 114 -14.50 -9.97 3.73
CA THR A 114 -14.24 -10.92 4.82
C THR A 114 -13.28 -11.99 4.32
N ALA A 115 -12.05 -12.00 4.85
CA ALA A 115 -11.12 -13.10 4.65
C ALA A 115 -11.20 -14.07 5.84
N SER A 116 -11.37 -15.36 5.57
CA SER A 116 -11.26 -16.40 6.58
C SER A 116 -10.18 -17.43 6.23
N TYR A 117 -9.40 -17.83 7.23
CA TYR A 117 -8.41 -18.89 7.13
C TYR A 117 -8.72 -19.95 8.18
N GLU A 118 -8.99 -21.16 7.71
CA GLU A 118 -9.25 -22.33 8.52
C GLU A 118 -8.04 -23.26 8.49
N PHE A 119 -7.61 -23.70 9.67
CA PHE A 119 -6.57 -24.69 9.83
C PHE A 119 -7.10 -25.80 10.75
N SER A 120 -6.89 -27.06 10.36
CA SER A 120 -7.20 -28.23 11.18
C SER A 120 -6.06 -29.24 11.09
N ALA A 121 -5.73 -29.85 12.23
CA ALA A 121 -4.69 -30.87 12.33
C ALA A 121 -5.16 -32.03 13.20
N ASP A 122 -4.64 -33.23 12.90
CA ASP A 122 -4.89 -34.45 13.67
C ASP A 122 -4.28 -34.42 15.09
N GLN A 123 -3.28 -33.57 15.29
CA GLN A 123 -2.60 -33.33 16.56
C GLN A 123 -2.56 -31.83 16.92
N SER A 124 -2.51 -31.53 18.22
CA SER A 124 -2.41 -30.14 18.69
C SER A 124 -1.04 -29.58 18.33
N ALA A 125 -1.00 -28.45 17.64
CA ALA A 125 0.24 -27.78 17.25
C ALA A 125 0.18 -26.29 17.62
N GLN A 126 1.36 -25.71 17.86
CA GLN A 126 1.52 -24.27 17.97
C GLN A 126 1.65 -23.72 16.56
N LEU A 127 0.62 -23.03 16.09
CA LEU A 127 0.60 -22.45 14.76
C LEU A 127 0.95 -20.97 14.88
N SER A 128 1.97 -20.54 14.14
CA SER A 128 2.24 -19.13 13.90
C SER A 128 2.30 -18.87 12.39
N GLY A 129 1.75 -17.73 11.98
CA GLY A 129 1.64 -17.39 10.57
C GLY A 129 1.60 -15.89 10.37
N LYS A 130 1.94 -15.49 9.15
CA LYS A 130 1.84 -14.12 8.68
C LYS A 130 1.01 -14.11 7.42
N TYR A 131 0.07 -13.19 7.32
CA TYR A 131 -0.70 -13.00 6.10
C TYR A 131 -0.71 -11.52 5.70
N SER A 132 -0.81 -11.28 4.40
CA SER A 132 -1.00 -9.96 3.81
C SER A 132 -2.10 -10.06 2.76
N VAL A 133 -2.91 -9.02 2.65
CA VAL A 133 -3.92 -8.92 1.60
C VAL A 133 -3.40 -7.96 0.54
N THR A 134 -3.59 -8.29 -0.73
CA THR A 134 -3.22 -7.43 -1.85
C THR A 134 -4.38 -7.45 -2.84
N ALA A 135 -4.97 -6.29 -3.10
CA ALA A 135 -5.90 -6.15 -4.21
C ALA A 135 -5.09 -6.08 -5.51
N ILE A 136 -5.52 -6.82 -6.52
CA ILE A 136 -4.94 -6.76 -7.86
C ILE A 136 -6.02 -6.23 -8.78
N LEU A 137 -5.77 -5.06 -9.37
CA LEU A 137 -6.61 -4.53 -10.43
C LEU A 137 -6.11 -5.07 -11.75
N GLU A 138 -7.00 -5.80 -12.44
CA GLU A 138 -6.74 -6.41 -13.74
C GLU A 138 -7.85 -6.01 -14.71
N GLY A 139 -7.49 -5.77 -15.96
CA GLY A 139 -8.43 -5.51 -17.05
C GLY A 139 -7.81 -5.93 -18.38
N ASP A 140 -8.65 -6.21 -19.37
CA ASP A 140 -8.18 -6.60 -20.71
C ASP A 140 -7.26 -5.50 -21.27
N ASN A 141 -5.98 -5.86 -21.50
CA ASN A 141 -4.91 -4.95 -21.94
C ASN A 141 -4.51 -3.84 -20.95
N ILE A 142 -4.84 -3.94 -19.66
CA ILE A 142 -4.36 -3.04 -18.60
C ILE A 142 -3.24 -3.75 -17.81
N PRO A 143 -2.07 -3.11 -17.58
CA PRO A 143 -1.03 -3.68 -16.73
C PRO A 143 -1.58 -3.98 -15.33
N GLN A 144 -1.33 -5.18 -14.81
CA GLN A 144 -1.75 -5.55 -13.46
C GLN A 144 -1.17 -4.56 -12.45
N LYS A 145 -2.05 -3.89 -11.68
CA LYS A 145 -1.64 -2.98 -10.62
C LYS A 145 -1.98 -3.61 -9.27
N LYS A 146 -0.96 -3.78 -8.43
CA LYS A 146 -1.07 -4.39 -7.10
C LYS A 146 -1.17 -3.30 -6.03
N PHE A 147 -2.13 -3.46 -5.13
CA PHE A 147 -2.39 -2.57 -4.01
C PHE A 147 -2.33 -3.37 -2.72
N PRO A 148 -1.23 -3.27 -1.94
CA PRO A 148 -1.19 -3.91 -0.63
C PRO A 148 -2.29 -3.28 0.24
N ILE A 149 -3.16 -4.11 0.82
CA ILE A 149 -4.20 -3.65 1.74
C ILE A 149 -3.59 -3.68 3.15
N VAL A 150 -3.53 -2.50 3.77
CA VAL A 150 -3.10 -2.33 5.16
C VAL A 150 -4.27 -2.72 6.06
N LEU A 151 -4.05 -3.71 6.93
CA LEU A 151 -5.10 -4.28 7.77
C LEU A 151 -5.06 -3.61 9.15
N GLY A 152 -5.97 -2.67 9.35
CA GLY A 152 -6.03 -1.83 10.55
C GLY A 152 -5.39 -0.46 10.34
N THR A 153 -5.56 0.45 11.31
CA THR A 153 -4.93 1.77 11.30
C THR A 153 -3.43 1.58 11.55
N PRO A 154 -2.53 1.83 10.57
CA PRO A 154 -1.11 1.56 10.76
C PRO A 154 -0.57 2.44 11.91
N GLU A 155 0.25 1.87 12.78
CA GLU A 155 0.99 2.65 13.77
C GLU A 155 1.81 3.71 13.04
N GLY A 156 1.34 4.97 13.06
CA GLY A 156 1.95 6.05 12.27
C GLY A 156 0.97 6.86 11.39
N SER A 157 -0.24 6.35 11.10
CA SER A 157 -1.21 7.07 10.26
C SER A 157 -1.68 8.40 10.89
N LEU A 158 -1.61 9.48 10.12
CA LEU A 158 -2.13 10.78 10.54
C LEU A 158 -3.58 10.90 10.07
N SER A 159 -4.53 10.79 11.00
CA SER A 159 -5.93 11.13 10.67
C SER A 159 -6.09 12.64 10.57
N PHE A 160 -6.86 13.09 9.60
CA PHE A 160 -7.21 14.48 9.42
C PHE A 160 -8.72 14.63 9.18
N ASP A 161 -9.21 15.80 9.55
CA ASP A 161 -10.54 16.30 9.20
C ASP A 161 -10.35 17.74 8.76
N HIS A 162 -10.78 18.08 7.56
CA HIS A 162 -10.75 19.44 7.09
C HIS A 162 -12.05 19.88 6.43
N SER A 163 -12.33 21.16 6.55
CA SER A 163 -13.48 21.79 5.92
C SER A 163 -13.08 23.12 5.29
N ALA A 164 -13.71 23.40 4.16
CA ALA A 164 -13.62 24.66 3.45
C ALA A 164 -15.03 25.24 3.32
N LYS A 165 -15.15 26.55 3.50
CA LYS A 165 -16.43 27.26 3.42
C LYS A 165 -16.24 28.59 2.68
N LEU A 166 -17.18 28.88 1.80
CA LEU A 166 -17.40 30.18 1.20
C LEU A 166 -18.66 30.80 1.80
N ASP A 167 -18.48 31.84 2.61
CA ASP A 167 -19.58 32.66 3.11
C ASP A 167 -19.61 34.01 2.38
N TYR A 168 -20.77 34.66 2.31
CA TYR A 168 -20.89 35.91 1.57
C TYR A 168 -22.00 36.84 2.07
N VAL A 169 -21.83 38.12 1.75
CA VAL A 169 -22.82 39.17 1.93
C VAL A 169 -22.88 40.01 0.65
N VAL A 170 -24.08 40.24 0.15
CA VAL A 170 -24.29 41.08 -1.05
C VAL A 170 -24.52 42.51 -0.60
N HIS A 171 -23.67 43.42 -1.06
CA HIS A 171 -23.80 44.86 -0.82
C HIS A 171 -24.60 45.51 -1.94
N LEU A 172 -25.54 46.38 -1.58
CA LEU A 172 -26.44 47.04 -2.52
C LEU A 172 -26.05 48.50 -2.74
N LYS A 173 -26.16 48.93 -4.00
CA LYS A 173 -26.21 50.35 -4.37
C LYS A 173 -27.46 50.99 -3.75
N PRO A 174 -27.44 52.31 -3.49
CA PRO A 174 -28.65 53.03 -3.06
C PRO A 174 -29.83 52.75 -4.00
N ASN A 175 -30.95 52.27 -3.45
CA ASN A 175 -32.11 51.86 -4.24
C ASN A 175 -33.41 52.09 -3.46
N SER A 176 -34.54 52.06 -4.16
CA SER A 176 -35.87 52.27 -3.58
C SER A 176 -36.58 50.99 -3.15
N LEU A 177 -36.01 49.82 -3.44
CA LEU A 177 -36.63 48.52 -3.19
C LEU A 177 -36.35 48.02 -1.77
N TYR A 178 -35.11 48.17 -1.32
CA TYR A 178 -34.64 47.72 -0.01
C TYR A 178 -34.38 48.91 0.90
N THR A 179 -34.75 48.77 2.17
CA THR A 179 -34.37 49.71 3.23
C THR A 179 -33.00 49.39 3.83
N THR A 180 -32.47 48.20 3.55
CA THR A 180 -31.13 47.76 3.94
C THR A 180 -30.13 47.95 2.80
N THR A 181 -28.85 48.06 3.15
CA THR A 181 -27.75 48.16 2.18
C THR A 181 -27.04 46.83 1.96
N THR A 182 -27.47 45.76 2.65
CA THR A 182 -26.91 44.41 2.51
C THR A 182 -28.01 43.35 2.52
N LEU A 183 -27.73 42.23 1.85
CA LEU A 183 -28.54 41.02 1.84
C LEU A 183 -27.66 39.81 2.15
N GLY A 184 -28.20 38.88 2.95
CA GLY A 184 -27.51 37.64 3.33
C GLY A 184 -27.63 36.53 2.28
N PRO A 185 -27.02 35.36 2.52
CA PRO A 185 -27.04 34.22 1.61
C PRO A 185 -28.42 33.64 1.32
N GLY A 186 -28.58 33.05 0.13
CA GLY A 186 -29.77 32.28 -0.25
C GLY A 186 -30.96 33.12 -0.74
N GLU A 187 -30.82 34.43 -0.75
CA GLU A 187 -31.83 35.37 -1.25
C GLU A 187 -31.81 35.47 -2.78
N GLN A 188 -32.81 36.16 -3.34
CA GLN A 188 -32.77 36.61 -4.72
C GLN A 188 -32.20 38.03 -4.80
N TYR A 189 -31.25 38.23 -5.71
CA TYR A 189 -30.55 39.49 -5.91
C TYR A 189 -30.89 40.08 -7.27
N PHE A 190 -31.03 41.41 -7.32
CA PHE A 190 -31.26 42.15 -8.55
C PHE A 190 -29.95 42.76 -9.05
N ALA A 191 -29.46 42.27 -10.18
CA ALA A 191 -28.13 42.57 -10.73
C ALA A 191 -27.78 44.07 -10.79
N ASN A 192 -28.74 44.91 -11.20
CA ASN A 192 -28.48 46.34 -11.40
C ASN A 192 -28.27 47.13 -10.11
N ILE A 193 -28.73 46.61 -8.97
CA ILE A 193 -28.62 47.27 -7.67
C ILE A 193 -27.61 46.59 -6.76
N VAL A 194 -26.95 45.52 -7.22
CA VAL A 194 -25.79 44.98 -6.52
C VAL A 194 -24.61 45.91 -6.77
N ASP A 195 -23.90 46.24 -5.69
CA ASP A 195 -22.65 46.99 -5.71
C ASP A 195 -21.46 46.03 -5.86
N HIS A 196 -21.26 45.19 -4.84
CA HIS A 196 -20.26 44.13 -4.83
C HIS A 196 -20.73 42.98 -3.94
N VAL A 197 -20.04 41.84 -4.02
CA VAL A 197 -20.23 40.71 -3.09
C VAL A 197 -18.99 40.58 -2.24
N ALA A 198 -19.13 40.78 -0.94
CA ALA A 198 -18.08 40.53 0.03
C ALA A 198 -18.09 39.04 0.37
N VAL A 199 -16.96 38.36 0.17
CA VAL A 199 -16.82 36.92 0.37
C VAL A 199 -15.75 36.63 1.43
N SER A 200 -15.99 35.61 2.24
CA SER A 200 -15.02 35.07 3.19
C SER A 200 -14.77 33.61 2.90
N ALA A 201 -13.56 33.28 2.44
CA ALA A 201 -13.08 31.91 2.28
C ALA A 201 -12.44 31.43 3.58
N SER A 202 -13.08 30.49 4.24
CA SER A 202 -12.66 29.96 5.53
C SER A 202 -12.24 28.51 5.42
N TYR A 203 -11.13 28.16 6.07
CA TYR A 203 -10.63 26.80 6.12
C TYR A 203 -10.33 26.40 7.55
N ALA A 204 -10.65 25.16 7.90
CA ALA A 204 -10.31 24.55 9.17
C ALA A 204 -9.74 23.14 8.93
N LEU A 205 -8.64 22.84 9.61
CA LEU A 205 -7.98 21.53 9.63
C LEU A 205 -7.80 21.09 11.07
N GLN A 206 -8.17 19.85 11.35
CA GLN A 206 -7.88 19.14 12.58
C GLN A 206 -7.12 17.86 12.26
N THR A 207 -6.11 17.56 13.07
CA THR A 207 -5.30 16.35 12.92
C THR A 207 -5.20 15.60 14.25
N SER A 208 -4.95 14.29 14.21
CA SER A 208 -4.80 13.48 15.43
C SER A 208 -3.51 13.76 16.21
N ARG A 209 -2.48 14.28 15.54
CA ARG A 209 -1.15 14.56 16.11
C ARG A 209 -0.47 15.71 15.37
N LEU A 210 0.51 16.34 16.01
CA LEU A 210 1.37 17.33 15.36
C LEU A 210 2.10 16.68 14.18
N SER A 211 2.26 17.43 13.10
CA SER A 211 2.95 17.01 11.87
C SER A 211 3.75 18.20 11.32
N GLN A 212 4.73 17.99 10.44
CA GLN A 212 5.35 19.09 9.68
C GLN A 212 4.56 19.25 8.38
N SER A 213 3.38 19.84 8.49
CA SER A 213 2.47 19.97 7.35
C SER A 213 2.42 21.41 6.87
N THR A 214 2.41 21.58 5.56
CA THR A 214 2.23 22.87 4.89
C THR A 214 1.03 22.78 3.97
N GLY A 215 0.19 23.80 3.98
CA GLY A 215 -0.89 23.91 3.01
C GLY A 215 -0.64 25.06 2.05
N VAL A 216 -1.17 24.94 0.84
CA VAL A 216 -1.25 26.02 -0.13
C VAL A 216 -2.72 26.22 -0.46
N TYR A 217 -3.20 27.45 -0.38
CA TYR A 217 -4.53 27.80 -0.87
C TYR A 217 -4.47 28.90 -1.92
N GLU A 218 -5.47 28.92 -2.79
CA GLU A 218 -5.72 30.01 -3.74
C GLU A 218 -7.22 30.18 -3.99
N VAL A 219 -7.61 31.37 -4.45
CA VAL A 219 -8.97 31.64 -4.90
C VAL A 219 -8.93 32.07 -6.36
N VAL A 220 -9.63 31.33 -7.21
CA VAL A 220 -9.68 31.56 -8.66
C VAL A 220 -11.13 31.85 -9.08
N ALA A 221 -11.31 32.91 -9.85
CA ALA A 221 -12.53 33.22 -10.56
C ALA A 221 -12.46 32.65 -11.99
N LEU A 222 -13.48 31.91 -12.40
CA LEU A 222 -13.66 31.40 -13.76
C LEU A 222 -14.90 32.08 -14.34
N VAL A 223 -14.69 32.98 -15.30
CA VAL A 223 -15.78 33.58 -16.07
C VAL A 223 -16.00 32.71 -17.28
N ARG A 224 -17.23 32.29 -17.54
CA ARG A 224 -17.52 31.42 -18.69
C ARG A 224 -18.86 31.70 -19.34
N ALA A 225 -18.88 31.45 -20.64
CA ALA A 225 -20.09 31.22 -21.41
C ALA A 225 -20.24 29.70 -21.59
N GLU A 226 -21.24 29.10 -20.93
CA GLU A 226 -21.44 27.65 -20.91
C GLU A 226 -21.45 27.06 -22.32
N GLY A 227 -20.50 26.15 -22.61
CA GLY A 227 -20.35 25.49 -23.90
C GLY A 227 -19.59 26.27 -24.98
N TYR A 228 -19.07 27.46 -24.66
CA TYR A 228 -18.33 28.29 -25.62
C TYR A 228 -16.89 28.59 -25.19
N TRP A 229 -16.71 29.23 -24.04
CA TRP A 229 -15.39 29.67 -23.57
C TRP A 229 -15.37 29.84 -22.06
N GLU A 230 -14.17 29.76 -21.49
CA GLU A 230 -13.88 30.03 -20.09
C GLU A 230 -12.59 30.84 -19.98
N LYS A 231 -12.52 31.76 -19.01
CA LYS A 231 -11.35 32.57 -18.70
C LYS A 231 -11.15 32.64 -17.19
N SER A 232 -9.96 32.25 -16.75
CA SER A 232 -9.56 32.28 -15.34
C SER A 232 -8.91 33.61 -14.94
N GLN A 233 -9.20 34.07 -13.72
CA GLN A 233 -8.55 35.18 -13.06
C GLN A 233 -8.29 34.83 -11.59
N THR A 234 -7.07 35.01 -11.12
CA THR A 234 -6.73 34.81 -9.71
C THR A 234 -7.26 35.96 -8.86
N LEU A 235 -8.08 35.65 -7.85
CA LEU A 235 -8.58 36.63 -6.87
C LEU A 235 -7.67 36.70 -5.64
N VAL A 236 -7.24 35.53 -5.16
CA VAL A 236 -6.25 35.40 -4.09
C VAL A 236 -5.11 34.54 -4.59
N PRO A 237 -3.87 35.06 -4.65
CA PRO A 237 -2.72 34.30 -5.12
C PRO A 237 -2.40 33.13 -4.18
N LYS A 238 -1.65 32.16 -4.71
CA LYS A 238 -1.15 31.02 -3.94
C LYS A 238 -0.48 31.48 -2.66
N THR A 239 -1.09 31.12 -1.53
CA THR A 239 -0.63 31.50 -0.20
C THR A 239 -0.34 30.26 0.60
N ILE A 240 0.86 30.22 1.19
CA ILE A 240 1.32 29.11 2.02
C ILE A 240 0.86 29.37 3.46
N PHE A 241 0.33 28.35 4.11
CA PHE A 241 -0.01 28.38 5.52
C PHE A 241 0.60 27.21 6.28
N ASP A 242 0.88 27.44 7.56
CA ASP A 242 1.39 26.41 8.47
C ASP A 242 0.24 25.52 8.94
N ALA A 243 0.33 24.24 8.59
CA ALA A 243 -0.62 23.19 8.98
C ALA A 243 0.00 22.26 10.04
N SER A 244 1.10 22.66 10.66
CA SER A 244 1.84 21.80 11.61
C SER A 244 1.14 21.65 12.97
N ALA A 245 0.27 22.61 13.30
CA ALA A 245 -0.52 22.56 14.51
C ALA A 245 -1.60 21.46 14.43
N ARG A 246 -2.02 20.96 15.59
CA ARG A 246 -3.10 19.97 15.70
C ARG A 246 -4.44 20.53 15.17
N SER A 247 -4.60 21.84 15.24
CA SER A 247 -5.74 22.57 14.72
C SER A 247 -5.23 23.84 14.06
N THR A 248 -5.57 24.04 12.79
CA THR A 248 -5.29 25.25 12.03
C THR A 248 -6.61 25.77 11.47
N ALA A 249 -6.84 27.07 11.58
CA ALA A 249 -7.98 27.72 10.95
C ALA A 249 -7.60 29.12 10.45
N PHE A 250 -8.14 29.50 9.30
CA PHE A 250 -8.00 30.85 8.77
C PHE A 250 -9.26 31.28 8.03
N SER A 251 -9.36 32.59 7.79
CA SER A 251 -10.44 33.23 7.05
C SER A 251 -9.83 34.32 6.16
N GLN A 252 -10.00 34.18 4.84
CA GLN A 252 -9.49 35.11 3.85
C GLN A 252 -10.66 35.89 3.23
N PRO A 253 -10.81 37.18 3.57
CA PRO A 253 -11.80 38.04 2.94
C PRO A 253 -11.33 38.51 1.55
N PHE A 254 -12.27 38.68 0.63
CA PHE A 254 -12.08 39.34 -0.66
C PHE A 254 -13.42 39.82 -1.22
N ASP A 255 -13.38 40.83 -2.09
CA ASP A 255 -14.57 41.41 -2.72
C ASP A 255 -14.65 41.01 -4.20
N ILE A 256 -15.87 40.79 -4.67
CA ILE A 256 -16.19 40.50 -6.06
C ILE A 256 -16.96 41.68 -6.64
N ASP A 257 -16.35 42.34 -7.63
CA ASP A 257 -17.02 43.29 -8.50
C ASP A 257 -17.73 42.53 -9.64
N ILE A 258 -19.02 42.25 -9.46
CA ILE A 258 -19.84 41.54 -10.45
C ILE A 258 -19.92 42.32 -11.76
N GLU A 259 -19.91 43.65 -11.72
CA GLU A 259 -20.03 44.48 -12.92
C GLU A 259 -18.77 44.34 -13.78
N ALA A 260 -17.60 44.37 -13.15
CA ALA A 260 -16.34 44.15 -13.85
C ALA A 260 -16.31 42.79 -14.57
N PHE A 261 -16.79 41.72 -13.91
CA PHE A 261 -16.87 40.40 -14.51
C PHE A 261 -17.94 40.27 -15.61
N ARG A 262 -19.08 40.96 -15.45
CA ARG A 262 -20.11 41.02 -16.49
C ARG A 262 -19.58 41.72 -17.74
N GLN A 263 -18.97 42.89 -17.58
CA GLN A 263 -18.36 43.63 -18.68
C GLN A 263 -17.27 42.82 -19.37
N LEU A 264 -16.44 42.10 -18.61
CA LEU A 264 -15.44 41.19 -19.16
C LEU A 264 -16.09 40.11 -20.03
N ALA A 265 -17.16 39.48 -19.54
CA ALA A 265 -17.85 38.41 -20.27
C ALA A 265 -18.55 38.92 -21.54
N GLU A 266 -19.18 40.09 -21.47
CA GLU A 266 -19.81 40.74 -22.62
C GLU A 266 -18.77 41.11 -23.69
N ASN A 267 -17.65 41.70 -23.29
CA ASN A 267 -16.58 42.05 -24.22
C ASN A 267 -16.02 40.82 -24.97
N VAL A 268 -15.82 39.71 -24.25
CA VAL A 268 -15.34 38.45 -24.87
C VAL A 268 -16.39 37.87 -25.80
N ASN A 269 -17.68 37.90 -25.42
CA ASN A 269 -18.77 37.47 -26.30
C ASN A 269 -18.83 38.30 -27.58
N ASP A 270 -18.72 39.62 -27.48
CA ASP A 270 -18.73 40.53 -28.63
C ASP A 270 -17.53 40.28 -29.55
N GLU A 271 -16.33 40.08 -28.98
CA GLU A 271 -15.12 39.75 -29.73
C GLU A 271 -15.25 38.43 -30.50
N LEU A 272 -15.88 37.43 -29.89
CA LEU A 272 -16.08 36.10 -30.49
C LEU A 272 -17.34 35.99 -31.36
N GLY A 273 -18.17 37.04 -31.41
CA GLY A 273 -19.46 37.01 -32.11
C GLY A 273 -20.47 36.04 -31.48
N ILE A 274 -20.36 35.78 -30.19
CA ILE A 274 -21.22 34.86 -29.43
C ILE A 274 -22.37 35.66 -28.82
N ASN A 275 -23.61 35.21 -29.06
CA ASN A 275 -24.80 35.81 -28.47
C ASN A 275 -25.47 34.83 -27.51
N THR A 276 -24.95 34.75 -26.27
CA THR A 276 -25.54 33.95 -25.19
C THR A 276 -25.66 34.75 -23.91
N ARG A 277 -26.75 34.52 -23.17
CA ARG A 277 -26.95 35.05 -21.81
C ARG A 277 -26.61 34.04 -20.72
N LYS A 278 -26.16 32.85 -21.10
CA LYS A 278 -25.67 31.83 -20.16
C LYS A 278 -24.24 32.14 -19.73
N LEU A 279 -24.10 33.25 -19.01
CA LEU A 279 -22.84 33.71 -18.45
C LEU A 279 -22.80 33.40 -16.96
N GLU A 280 -21.70 32.79 -16.53
CA GLU A 280 -21.48 32.39 -15.14
C GLU A 280 -20.11 32.88 -14.68
N LEU A 281 -20.06 33.28 -13.41
CA LEU A 281 -18.83 33.46 -12.65
C LEU A 281 -18.77 32.35 -11.60
N LEU A 282 -17.78 31.46 -11.73
CA LEU A 282 -17.51 30.39 -10.80
C LEU A 282 -16.27 30.76 -9.96
N ILE A 283 -16.44 30.88 -8.65
CA ILE A 283 -15.36 31.10 -7.70
C ILE A 283 -14.98 29.74 -7.11
N GLN A 284 -13.69 29.41 -7.18
CA GLN A 284 -13.12 28.19 -6.63
C GLN A 284 -12.14 28.54 -5.51
N PHE A 285 -12.39 28.02 -4.32
CA PHE A 285 -11.46 28.06 -3.21
C PHE A 285 -10.74 26.74 -3.11
N ASN A 286 -9.51 26.71 -3.62
CA ASN A 286 -8.71 25.50 -3.78
C ASN A 286 -7.72 25.40 -2.63
N ILE A 287 -7.71 24.27 -1.92
CA ILE A 287 -6.73 23.95 -0.89
C ILE A 287 -5.97 22.69 -1.30
N ASN A 288 -4.65 22.79 -1.27
CA ASN A 288 -3.72 21.68 -1.46
C ASN A 288 -2.94 21.50 -0.15
N LEU A 289 -3.21 20.42 0.56
CA LEU A 289 -2.51 20.05 1.78
C LEU A 289 -1.35 19.12 1.43
N HIS A 290 -0.17 19.44 1.96
CA HIS A 290 1.02 18.62 1.88
C HIS A 290 1.49 18.35 3.31
N GLY A 291 1.19 17.15 3.81
CA GLY A 291 1.62 16.70 5.12
C GLY A 291 2.88 15.86 5.02
N LYS A 292 3.95 16.29 5.69
CA LYS A 292 5.16 15.47 5.82
C LYS A 292 5.34 15.03 7.27
N THR A 293 5.52 13.73 7.47
CA THR A 293 6.00 13.15 8.73
C THR A 293 7.36 12.47 8.50
N GLU A 294 7.97 11.91 9.55
CA GLU A 294 9.25 11.20 9.44
C GLU A 294 9.20 10.05 8.40
N ASP A 295 8.02 9.44 8.21
CA ASP A 295 7.83 8.24 7.38
C ASP A 295 6.76 8.38 6.27
N THR A 296 6.08 9.54 6.16
CA THR A 296 4.95 9.74 5.22
C THR A 296 5.04 11.08 4.50
N ASP A 297 4.99 11.06 3.16
CA ASP A 297 4.57 12.22 2.36
C ASP A 297 3.09 12.02 2.02
N ALA A 298 2.27 13.03 2.29
CA ALA A 298 0.84 12.90 2.24
C ALA A 298 0.22 14.12 1.56
N HIS A 299 -0.66 13.87 0.60
CA HIS A 299 -1.29 14.91 -0.19
C HIS A 299 -2.80 14.79 -0.08
N ASP A 300 -3.47 15.91 0.15
CA ASP A 300 -4.93 15.99 -0.03
C ASP A 300 -5.33 17.32 -0.66
N VAL A 301 -6.46 17.31 -1.35
CA VAL A 301 -7.08 18.44 -2.01
C VAL A 301 -8.52 18.61 -1.53
N LEU A 302 -8.92 19.86 -1.33
CA LEU A 302 -10.29 20.24 -1.01
C LEU A 302 -10.66 21.48 -1.82
N MET A 303 -11.86 21.50 -2.39
CA MET A 303 -12.33 22.62 -3.19
C MET A 303 -13.77 22.95 -2.83
N SER A 304 -14.02 24.19 -2.40
CA SER A 304 -15.38 24.74 -2.33
C SER A 304 -15.65 25.64 -3.52
N SER A 305 -16.91 25.71 -3.94
CA SER A 305 -17.30 26.46 -5.14
C SER A 305 -18.50 27.39 -4.90
N MET A 306 -18.50 28.55 -5.56
CA MET A 306 -19.61 29.51 -5.57
C MET A 306 -19.89 29.93 -7.01
N THR A 307 -21.14 29.84 -7.44
CA THR A 307 -21.59 30.19 -8.79
C THR A 307 -22.50 31.41 -8.75
N ILE A 308 -22.15 32.42 -9.55
CA ILE A 308 -22.89 33.68 -9.70
C ILE A 308 -23.31 33.82 -11.18
N PRO A 309 -24.62 33.74 -11.49
CA PRO A 309 -25.11 34.04 -12.84
C PRO A 309 -24.88 35.52 -13.20
N LEU A 310 -24.28 35.79 -14.36
CA LEU A 310 -23.97 37.14 -14.82
C LEU A 310 -24.94 37.70 -15.86
N GLY A 311 -25.60 36.82 -16.63
CA GLY A 311 -26.44 37.20 -17.77
C GLY A 311 -27.94 37.39 -17.47
N THR A 312 -28.33 37.39 -16.19
CA THR A 312 -29.72 37.57 -15.74
C THR A 312 -29.88 38.83 -14.90
N SER A 313 -31.06 39.46 -14.95
CA SER A 313 -31.39 40.63 -14.15
C SER A 313 -31.69 40.28 -12.68
N VAL A 314 -32.09 39.04 -12.43
CA VAL A 314 -32.32 38.46 -11.10
C VAL A 314 -31.53 37.16 -11.02
N PHE A 315 -30.84 36.94 -9.91
CA PHE A 315 -30.04 35.74 -9.71
C PHE A 315 -30.00 35.33 -8.23
N THR A 316 -29.62 34.08 -7.99
CA THR A 316 -29.27 33.55 -6.68
C THR A 316 -27.87 32.97 -6.79
N ILE A 317 -27.09 33.12 -5.73
CA ILE A 317 -25.74 32.57 -5.65
C ILE A 317 -25.86 31.12 -5.14
N THR A 318 -25.31 30.18 -5.89
CA THR A 318 -25.38 28.72 -5.63
C THR A 318 -23.99 28.10 -5.63
N GLY A 319 -23.88 26.77 -5.54
CA GLY A 319 -22.62 26.03 -5.56
C GLY A 319 -22.36 25.23 -4.28
N ASP A 320 -21.21 24.56 -4.24
CA ASP A 320 -20.76 23.78 -3.10
C ASP A 320 -20.04 24.71 -2.11
N LEU A 321 -20.83 25.55 -1.44
CA LEU A 321 -20.35 26.61 -0.55
C LEU A 321 -19.67 26.08 0.72
N SER A 322 -19.79 24.79 1.00
CA SER A 322 -19.15 24.15 2.15
C SER A 322 -18.79 22.73 1.78
N GLU A 323 -17.53 22.38 1.90
CA GLU A 323 -17.02 21.03 1.66
C GLU A 323 -16.26 20.54 2.89
N GLN A 324 -16.40 19.27 3.20
CA GLN A 324 -15.72 18.63 4.32
C GLN A 324 -15.24 17.25 3.92
N LYS A 325 -14.01 16.93 4.31
CA LYS A 325 -13.40 15.64 4.05
C LYS A 325 -12.61 15.19 5.28
N SER A 326 -12.69 13.90 5.58
CA SER A 326 -11.92 13.28 6.64
C SER A 326 -11.21 12.07 6.07
N GLY A 327 -10.01 11.79 6.56
CA GLY A 327 -9.20 10.72 6.00
C GLY A 327 -8.04 10.31 6.90
N LEU A 328 -7.27 9.36 6.38
CA LEU A 328 -6.02 8.88 6.96
C LEU A 328 -4.92 9.10 5.93
N PHE A 329 -3.88 9.81 6.32
CA PHE A 329 -2.64 9.81 5.56
C PHE A 329 -1.91 8.49 5.83
N GLU A 330 -1.77 7.68 4.79
CA GLU A 330 -1.05 6.41 4.83
C GLU A 330 0.46 6.61 4.58
N PRO A 331 1.35 5.92 5.32
CA PRO A 331 2.76 5.88 5.00
C PRO A 331 3.00 5.27 3.61
N GLU A 332 3.78 5.96 2.77
CA GLU A 332 4.26 5.45 1.48
C GLU A 332 5.08 4.14 1.64
N THR A 333 5.51 3.82 2.88
CA THR A 333 6.23 2.60 3.24
C THR A 333 5.38 1.48 3.82
N ALA A 334 4.05 1.47 3.65
CA ALA A 334 3.24 0.31 4.00
C ALA A 334 3.38 -0.81 2.95
N GLY A 335 4.58 -1.38 2.84
CA GLY A 335 4.75 -2.71 2.28
C GLY A 335 3.80 -3.65 3.03
N ALA A 336 3.02 -4.43 2.27
CA ALA A 336 2.11 -5.50 2.70
C ALA A 336 2.20 -5.81 4.21
N GLN A 337 1.33 -5.19 5.02
CA GLN A 337 1.37 -5.36 6.47
C GLN A 337 1.13 -6.84 6.79
N GLN A 338 2.14 -7.48 7.39
CA GLN A 338 2.07 -8.89 7.77
C GLN A 338 1.47 -9.01 9.17
N ILE A 339 0.20 -9.36 9.27
CA ILE A 339 -0.43 -9.63 10.56
C ILE A 339 0.04 -10.99 11.05
N SER A 340 0.64 -11.00 12.25
CA SER A 340 1.08 -12.23 12.91
C SER A 340 -0.04 -12.80 13.78
N PHE A 341 -0.34 -14.07 13.63
CA PHE A 341 -1.25 -14.78 14.52
C PHE A 341 -0.54 -15.93 15.22
N SER A 342 -1.03 -16.30 16.41
CA SER A 342 -0.62 -17.52 17.10
C SER A 342 -1.83 -18.22 17.71
N SER A 343 -1.95 -19.54 17.54
CA SER A 343 -2.94 -20.37 18.23
C SER A 343 -2.34 -21.69 18.66
N THR A 344 -2.94 -22.29 19.69
CA THR A 344 -2.59 -23.61 20.20
C THR A 344 -3.85 -24.47 20.21
N GLY A 345 -3.91 -25.50 19.37
CA GLY A 345 -5.07 -26.39 19.30
C GLY A 345 -5.07 -27.33 18.09
N LYS A 346 -6.11 -28.17 17.99
CA LYS A 346 -6.34 -29.09 16.85
C LYS A 346 -7.03 -28.42 15.64
N GLY A 347 -7.48 -27.18 15.80
CA GLY A 347 -8.03 -26.38 14.72
C GLY A 347 -8.27 -24.93 15.14
N THR A 348 -8.22 -24.01 14.20
CA THR A 348 -8.49 -22.58 14.42
C THR A 348 -9.03 -21.96 13.16
N THR A 349 -10.06 -21.12 13.31
CA THR A 349 -10.59 -20.26 12.26
C THR A 349 -10.21 -18.83 12.59
N TYR A 350 -9.55 -18.16 11.65
CA TYR A 350 -9.27 -16.74 11.71
C TYR A 350 -10.18 -16.04 10.73
N THR A 351 -10.89 -15.01 11.18
CA THR A 351 -11.74 -14.17 10.33
C THR A 351 -11.34 -12.73 10.51
N GLN A 352 -11.05 -12.04 9.41
CA GLN A 352 -10.74 -10.62 9.39
C GLN A 352 -11.63 -9.90 8.39
N ASN A 353 -12.26 -8.84 8.85
CA ASN A 353 -13.04 -7.94 8.01
C ASN A 353 -12.19 -6.72 7.68
N PHE A 354 -12.26 -6.24 6.44
CA PHE A 354 -11.59 -5.02 6.00
C PHE A 354 -12.35 -4.37 4.84
N ARG A 355 -12.26 -3.04 4.77
CA ARG A 355 -12.89 -2.23 3.73
C ARG A 355 -11.85 -1.84 2.68
N ILE A 356 -12.20 -1.99 1.41
CA ILE A 356 -11.44 -1.49 0.27
C ILE A 356 -12.11 -0.21 -0.20
N ASP A 357 -11.43 0.91 -0.02
CA ASP A 357 -11.83 2.20 -0.60
C ASP A 357 -11.26 2.30 -2.02
N LEU A 358 -12.14 2.58 -2.99
CA LEU A 358 -11.75 2.72 -4.39
C LEU A 358 -11.54 4.18 -4.82
N THR A 359 -11.80 5.15 -3.95
CA THR A 359 -11.69 6.59 -4.21
C THR A 359 -10.32 7.00 -4.76
N PRO A 360 -9.18 6.53 -4.20
CA PRO A 360 -7.84 6.87 -4.71
C PRO A 360 -7.57 6.34 -6.13
N TYR A 361 -8.38 5.40 -6.62
CA TYR A 361 -8.14 4.71 -7.89
C TYR A 361 -9.00 5.25 -9.04
N ARG A 362 -9.96 6.15 -8.75
CA ARG A 362 -10.85 6.76 -9.74
C ARG A 362 -10.15 7.80 -10.64
N GLU A 363 -9.01 8.33 -10.22
CA GLU A 363 -8.27 9.39 -10.93
C GLU A 363 -7.20 8.86 -11.90
N THR A 364 -6.99 7.54 -11.97
CA THR A 364 -5.91 6.93 -12.78
C THR A 364 -6.37 6.23 -14.07
N VAL A 365 -7.62 6.41 -14.50
CA VAL A 365 -8.16 5.85 -15.75
C VAL A 365 -8.71 6.94 -16.66
#